data_AF-A0A2D4TCR2-F1
#
_entry.id   AF-A0A2D4TCR2-F1
#
_cell.length_a   1.000
_cell.length_b   1.000
_cell.length_c   1.000
_cell.angle_alpha   90.00
_cell.angle_beta   90.00
_cell.angle_gamma   90.00
#
_symmetry.space_group_name_H-M   'P 1'
#
loop_
_entity.id
_entity.type
_entity.pdbx_description
1 polymer ?
#
loop_
_entity_poly.entity_id
_entity_poly.type
_entity_poly.pdbx_seq_one_letter_code
_entity_poly.pdbx_strand_id
1 'polypeptide(L)'
;MIWQGWLSLGLVGAVLALLIATRLRPHVVMLAALTVLVTTGVLSAGQALAGFANEGLATVAAMFVVAGGIQASGGAELIVQRLLGRPASTRGAMLRLFAPVALLSAFLNNTPIVATMIPAVNSWSRRIGVAPSKLMIPLSYAAILG
;
A
#
# COMPACT_ATOMS: atom_id res chain seq x y z
N MET A 1 -4.78 23.06 28.54
CA MET A 1 -3.52 22.60 27.91
C MET A 1 -3.03 21.27 28.46
N ILE A 2 -2.75 21.11 29.77
CA ILE A 2 -2.15 19.86 30.30
C ILE A 2 -3.07 18.63 30.13
N TRP A 3 -4.37 18.76 30.42
CA TRP A 3 -5.32 17.63 30.31
C TRP A 3 -5.53 17.16 28.86
N GLN A 4 -5.48 18.08 27.88
CA GLN A 4 -5.60 17.76 26.46
C GLN A 4 -4.40 16.92 25.99
N GLY A 5 -3.20 17.23 26.49
CA GLY A 5 -1.98 16.46 26.22
C GLY A 5 -2.07 15.02 26.73
N TRP A 6 -2.48 14.83 27.99
CA TRP A 6 -2.67 13.49 28.57
C TRP A 6 -3.76 12.68 27.87
N LEU A 7 -4.89 13.32 27.52
CA LEU A 7 -5.94 12.68 26.75
C LEU A 7 -5.41 12.22 25.38
N SER A 8 -4.67 13.08 24.69
CA SER A 8 -4.14 12.79 23.36
C SER A 8 -3.13 11.64 23.40
N LEU A 9 -2.22 11.65 24.37
CA LEU A 9 -1.26 10.56 24.59
C LEU A 9 -1.95 9.24 24.94
N GLY A 10 -2.93 9.29 25.84
CA GLY A 10 -3.74 8.11 26.19
C GLY A 10 -4.49 7.56 24.99
N LEU A 11 -5.03 8.42 24.14
CA LEU A 11 -5.75 8.04 22.93
C LEU A 11 -4.80 7.40 21.89
N VAL A 12 -3.59 7.94 21.70
CA VAL A 12 -2.57 7.32 20.85
C VAL A 12 -2.22 5.91 21.34
N GLY A 13 -1.99 5.75 22.65
CA GLY A 13 -1.73 4.45 23.25
C GLY A 13 -2.90 3.48 23.04
N ALA A 14 -4.13 3.94 23.23
CA ALA A 14 -5.34 3.14 23.02
C ALA A 14 -5.52 2.73 21.56
N VAL A 15 -5.28 3.63 20.61
CA VAL A 15 -5.33 3.34 19.17
C VAL A 15 -4.30 2.26 18.82
N LEU A 16 -3.06 2.39 19.27
CA LEU A 16 -2.02 1.39 19.02
C LEU A 16 -2.39 0.03 19.63
N ALA A 17 -2.86 0.02 20.88
CA ALA A 17 -3.30 -1.20 21.55
C ALA A 17 -4.47 -1.86 20.81
N LEU A 18 -5.46 -1.09 20.35
CA LEU A 18 -6.58 -1.60 19.56
C LEU A 18 -6.13 -2.18 18.23
N LEU A 19 -5.23 -1.50 17.51
CA LEU A 19 -4.73 -1.98 16.22
C LEU A 19 -3.89 -3.26 16.36
N ILE A 20 -3.21 -3.45 17.49
CA ILE A 20 -2.41 -4.65 17.77
C ILE A 20 -3.30 -5.79 18.27
N ALA A 21 -4.20 -5.53 19.23
CA ALA A 21 -4.96 -6.55 19.94
C ALA A 21 -6.25 -6.96 19.21
N THR A 22 -6.74 -6.17 18.27
CA THR A 22 -8.01 -6.42 17.58
C THR A 22 -7.83 -6.53 16.06
N ARG A 23 -8.81 -7.17 15.40
CA ARG A 23 -8.91 -7.20 13.93
C ARG A 23 -9.82 -6.10 13.38
N LEU A 24 -10.05 -5.04 14.16
CA LEU A 24 -10.84 -3.91 13.69
C LEU A 24 -10.14 -3.27 12.48
N ARG A 25 -10.93 -2.83 11.51
CA ARG A 25 -10.38 -2.16 10.32
C ARG A 25 -9.70 -0.86 10.78
N PRO A 26 -8.45 -0.58 10.36
CA PRO A 26 -7.71 0.59 10.86
C PRO A 26 -8.46 1.91 10.72
N HIS A 27 -9.19 2.10 9.61
CA HIS A 27 -9.98 3.33 9.40
C HIS A 27 -11.08 3.53 10.44
N VAL A 28 -11.68 2.46 10.97
CA VAL A 28 -12.72 2.56 12.01
C VAL A 28 -12.10 3.05 13.33
N VAL A 29 -10.95 2.49 13.69
CA VAL A 29 -10.22 2.88 14.91
C VAL A 29 -9.77 4.34 14.81
N MET A 30 -9.24 4.75 13.66
CA MET A 30 -8.81 6.14 13.42
C MET A 30 -9.98 7.13 13.46
N LEU A 31 -11.13 6.80 12.84
CA LEU A 31 -12.33 7.64 12.88
C LEU A 31 -12.93 7.74 14.27
N ALA A 32 -12.91 6.66 15.06
CA ALA A 32 -13.34 6.69 16.45
C ALA A 32 -12.46 7.63 17.27
N ALA A 33 -11.14 7.55 17.12
CA ALA A 33 -10.20 8.46 17.79
C ALA A 33 -10.43 9.93 17.38
N LEU A 34 -10.60 10.21 16.08
CA LEU A 34 -10.93 11.54 15.59
C LEU A 34 -12.25 12.06 16.19
N THR A 35 -13.26 11.20 16.26
CA THR A 35 -14.57 11.53 16.87
C THR A 35 -14.39 11.94 18.32
N VAL A 36 -13.63 11.17 19.11
CA VAL A 36 -13.34 11.49 20.51
C VAL A 36 -12.65 12.85 20.64
N LEU A 37 -11.65 13.15 19.81
CA LEU A 37 -10.92 14.43 19.84
C LEU A 37 -11.83 15.62 19.51
N VAL A 38 -12.75 15.46 18.57
CA VAL A 38 -13.70 16.52 18.19
C VAL A 38 -14.77 16.70 19.27
N THR A 39 -15.35 15.63 19.79
CA THR A 39 -16.42 15.73 20.82
C THR A 39 -15.90 16.22 22.17
N THR A 40 -14.63 15.98 22.48
CA THR A 40 -13.98 16.50 23.69
C THR A 40 -13.47 17.93 23.55
N GLY A 41 -13.60 18.54 22.35
CA GLY A 41 -13.14 19.91 22.07
C GLY A 41 -11.63 20.07 22.07
N VAL A 42 -10.86 18.96 22.03
CA VAL A 42 -9.40 19.01 21.85
C VAL A 42 -9.06 19.46 20.42
N LEU A 43 -9.88 19.07 19.46
CA LEU A 43 -9.75 19.46 18.06
C LEU A 43 -11.04 20.14 17.58
N SER A 44 -10.92 21.27 16.88
CA SER A 44 -12.07 21.87 16.20
C SER A 44 -12.45 21.08 14.95
N ALA A 45 -13.70 21.20 14.50
CA ALA A 45 -14.14 20.57 13.26
C ALA A 45 -13.30 21.01 12.05
N GLY A 46 -12.89 22.29 12.00
CA GLY A 46 -12.01 22.80 10.95
C GLY A 46 -10.62 22.15 10.97
N GLN A 47 -10.04 21.96 12.16
CA GLN A 47 -8.75 21.28 12.31
C GLN A 47 -8.85 19.78 11.96
N ALA A 48 -9.96 19.12 12.32
CA ALA A 48 -10.22 17.74 11.92
C ALA A 48 -10.32 17.60 10.39
N LEU A 49 -11.05 18.50 9.73
CA LEU A 49 -11.21 18.51 8.27
C LEU A 49 -9.91 18.87 7.54
N ALA A 50 -9.08 19.74 8.11
CA ALA A 50 -7.77 20.09 7.55
C ALA A 50 -6.85 18.86 7.40
N GLY A 51 -6.98 17.86 8.28
CA GLY A 51 -6.26 16.58 8.16
C GLY A 51 -6.59 15.80 6.89
N PHE A 52 -7.81 15.94 6.37
CA PHE A 52 -8.22 15.32 5.09
C PHE A 52 -7.73 16.09 3.86
N ALA A 53 -7.35 17.36 4.00
CA ALA A 53 -6.77 18.16 2.92
C ALA A 53 -5.24 18.00 2.81
N ASN A 54 -4.68 16.95 3.41
CA ASN A 54 -3.24 16.71 3.43
C ASN A 54 -2.70 16.40 2.01
N GLU A 55 -1.64 17.09 1.59
CA GLU A 55 -0.99 16.88 0.29
C GLU A 55 -0.52 15.43 0.07
N GLY A 56 -0.09 14.75 1.14
CA GLY A 56 0.26 13.34 1.11
C GLY A 56 -0.93 12.43 0.78
N LEU A 57 -2.12 12.73 1.33
CA LEU A 57 -3.35 12.01 0.97
C LEU A 57 -3.69 12.22 -0.51
N ALA A 58 -3.60 13.45 -1.01
CA ALA A 58 -3.85 13.77 -2.41
C ALA A 58 -2.86 13.04 -3.34
N THR A 59 -1.58 12.99 -2.95
CA THR A 59 -0.53 12.29 -3.69
C THR A 59 -0.82 10.79 -3.79
N VAL A 60 -1.19 10.15 -2.68
CA VAL A 60 -1.56 8.72 -2.65
C VAL A 60 -2.79 8.48 -3.55
N ALA A 61 -3.81 9.34 -3.48
CA ALA A 61 -4.99 9.22 -4.32
C ALA A 61 -4.65 9.31 -5.82
N ALA A 62 -3.81 10.26 -6.22
CA ALA A 62 -3.33 10.39 -7.60
C ALA A 62 -2.56 9.14 -8.05
N MET A 63 -1.70 8.58 -7.20
CA MET A 63 -0.99 7.33 -7.51
C MET A 63 -1.93 6.13 -7.69
N PHE A 64 -3.03 6.04 -6.94
CA PHE A 64 -4.06 5.02 -7.16
C PHE A 64 -4.75 5.19 -8.53
N VAL A 65 -5.00 6.42 -8.98
CA VAL A 65 -5.54 6.68 -10.32
C VAL A 65 -4.56 6.23 -11.40
N VAL A 66 -3.27 6.58 -11.27
CA VAL A 66 -2.22 6.15 -12.21
C VAL A 66 -2.11 4.62 -12.24
N ALA A 67 -2.06 3.97 -11.08
CA ALA A 67 -2.00 2.51 -10.97
C ALA A 67 -3.24 1.86 -11.60
N GLY A 68 -4.44 2.42 -11.37
CA GLY A 68 -5.68 1.98 -12.01
C GLY A 68 -5.63 2.11 -13.53
N GLY A 69 -5.07 3.21 -14.06
CA GLY A 69 -4.87 3.40 -15.50
C GLY A 69 -3.89 2.39 -16.13
N ILE A 70 -2.79 2.07 -15.43
CA ILE A 70 -1.83 1.03 -15.86
C ILE A 70 -2.52 -0.34 -15.90
N GLN A 71 -3.37 -0.65 -14.91
CA GLN A 71 -4.10 -1.91 -14.88
C GLN A 71 -5.17 -1.98 -15.97
N ALA A 72 -5.98 -0.93 -16.15
CA ALA A 72 -7.04 -0.88 -17.14
C ALA A 72 -6.51 -0.94 -18.58
N SER A 73 -5.31 -0.40 -18.83
CA SER A 73 -4.65 -0.45 -20.14
C SER A 73 -3.93 -1.77 -20.43
N GLY A 74 -3.83 -2.69 -19.46
CA GLY A 74 -3.00 -3.90 -19.57
C GLY A 74 -1.49 -3.59 -19.60
N GLY A 75 -1.09 -2.40 -19.16
CA GLY A 75 0.31 -1.98 -19.09
C GLY A 75 1.13 -2.90 -18.18
N ALA A 76 0.55 -3.35 -17.07
CA ALA A 76 1.17 -4.31 -16.15
C ALA A 76 1.51 -5.64 -16.86
N GLU A 77 0.56 -6.21 -17.59
CA GLU A 77 0.76 -7.42 -18.39
C GLU A 77 1.80 -7.21 -19.50
N LEU A 78 1.81 -6.06 -20.15
CA LEU A 78 2.80 -5.72 -21.17
C LEU A 78 4.22 -5.66 -20.60
N ILE A 79 4.40 -5.00 -19.46
CA ILE A 79 5.68 -4.92 -18.74
C ILE A 79 6.15 -6.33 -18.40
N VAL A 80 5.29 -7.12 -17.77
CA VAL A 80 5.59 -8.50 -17.38
C VAL A 80 5.94 -9.38 -18.58
N GLN A 81 5.17 -9.31 -19.68
CA GLN A 81 5.38 -10.15 -20.85
C GLN A 81 6.62 -9.75 -21.65
N ARG A 82 6.92 -8.46 -21.79
CA ARG A 82 8.08 -7.97 -22.56
C ARG A 82 9.39 -8.05 -21.78
N LEU A 83 9.39 -7.70 -20.49
CA LEU A 83 10.62 -7.60 -19.70
C LEU A 83 11.04 -8.92 -19.06
N LEU A 84 10.08 -9.76 -18.65
CA LEU A 84 10.42 -10.94 -17.85
C LEU A 84 10.74 -12.18 -18.70
N GLY A 85 10.15 -12.27 -19.89
CA GLY A 85 10.38 -13.35 -20.85
C GLY A 85 10.17 -14.75 -20.26
N ARG A 86 10.97 -15.73 -20.71
CA ARG A 86 10.97 -17.12 -20.23
C ARG A 86 12.30 -17.49 -19.58
N PRO A 87 12.48 -17.24 -18.28
CA PRO A 87 13.68 -17.65 -17.55
C PRO A 87 13.74 -19.18 -17.42
N ALA A 88 14.95 -19.75 -17.44
CA ALA A 88 15.18 -21.19 -17.33
C ALA A 88 15.12 -21.72 -15.87
N SER A 89 15.11 -20.83 -14.87
CA SER A 89 15.10 -21.20 -13.45
C SER A 89 14.21 -20.27 -12.62
N THR A 90 13.72 -20.76 -11.47
CA THR A 90 12.94 -19.96 -10.53
C THR A 90 13.72 -18.75 -9.99
N ARG A 91 15.02 -18.91 -9.72
CA ARG A 91 15.88 -17.78 -9.29
C ARG A 91 16.01 -16.72 -10.39
N GLY A 92 16.15 -17.14 -11.65
CA GLY A 92 16.15 -16.23 -12.79
C GLY A 92 14.82 -15.46 -12.93
N ALA A 93 13.70 -16.12 -12.66
CA ALA A 93 12.39 -15.47 -12.62
C ALA A 93 12.30 -14.40 -11.51
N MET A 94 12.77 -14.72 -10.31
CA MET A 94 12.79 -13.75 -9.20
C MET A 94 13.63 -12.51 -9.52
N LEU A 95 14.84 -12.70 -10.06
CA LEU A 95 15.74 -11.60 -10.41
C LEU A 95 15.16 -10.70 -11.51
N ARG A 96 14.54 -11.30 -12.54
CA ARG A 96 13.91 -10.53 -13.62
C ARG A 96 12.70 -9.76 -13.14
N LEU A 97 11.95 -10.29 -12.18
CA LEU A 97 10.80 -9.61 -11.58
C LEU A 97 11.23 -8.40 -10.73
N PHE A 98 12.38 -8.50 -10.08
CA PHE A 98 12.82 -7.52 -9.09
C PHE A 98 13.02 -6.12 -9.67
N ALA A 99 13.82 -5.99 -10.74
CA ALA A 99 14.19 -4.68 -11.28
C ALA A 99 13.00 -3.87 -11.84
N PRO A 100 12.10 -4.44 -12.66
CA PRO A 100 10.92 -3.70 -13.15
C PRO A 100 9.98 -3.29 -12.02
N VAL A 101 9.75 -4.16 -11.03
CA VAL A 101 8.86 -3.85 -9.91
C VAL A 101 9.46 -2.76 -9.03
N ALA A 102 10.74 -2.87 -8.66
CA ALA A 102 11.40 -1.86 -7.84
C ALA A 102 11.44 -0.50 -8.55
N LEU A 103 11.73 -0.47 -9.85
CA LEU A 103 11.70 0.77 -10.63
C LEU A 103 10.30 1.39 -10.68
N LEU A 104 9.25 0.59 -10.86
CA LEU A 104 7.88 1.09 -10.84
C LEU A 104 7.46 1.58 -9.45
N SER A 105 7.91 0.90 -8.39
CA SER A 105 7.64 1.25 -7.00
C SER A 105 8.33 2.54 -6.56
N ALA A 106 9.48 2.86 -7.15
CA ALA A 106 10.15 4.15 -6.92
C ALA A 106 9.31 5.37 -7.35
N PHE A 107 8.35 5.20 -8.26
CA PHE A 107 7.44 6.27 -8.71
C PHE A 107 6.03 6.15 -8.14
N LEU A 108 5.62 4.95 -7.71
CA LEU A 108 4.28 4.66 -7.23
C LEU A 108 4.37 3.98 -5.87
N ASN A 109 3.59 4.44 -4.89
CA ASN A 109 3.52 3.79 -3.59
C ASN A 109 3.33 2.26 -3.69
N ASN A 110 3.93 1.54 -2.75
CA ASN A 110 4.08 0.08 -2.77
C ASN A 110 2.73 -0.66 -2.90
N THR A 111 1.68 -0.15 -2.25
CA THR A 111 0.35 -0.78 -2.22
C THR A 111 -0.33 -0.84 -3.60
N PRO A 112 -0.49 0.28 -4.34
CA PRO A 112 -0.97 0.25 -5.71
C PRO A 112 -0.15 -0.66 -6.65
N ILE A 113 1.17 -0.64 -6.56
CA ILE A 113 2.04 -1.48 -7.41
C ILE A 113 1.80 -2.96 -7.16
N VAL A 114 1.80 -3.41 -5.91
CA VAL A 114 1.58 -4.82 -5.60
C VAL A 114 0.20 -5.26 -6.08
N ALA A 115 -0.85 -4.46 -5.84
CA ALA A 115 -2.20 -4.76 -6.27
C ALA A 115 -2.33 -4.90 -7.79
N THR A 116 -1.63 -4.06 -8.56
CA THR A 116 -1.64 -4.11 -10.03
C THR A 116 -0.78 -5.23 -10.59
N MET A 117 0.34 -5.58 -9.95
CA MET A 117 1.27 -6.62 -10.41
C MET A 117 0.85 -8.05 -10.06
N ILE A 118 0.08 -8.27 -8.98
CA ILE A 118 -0.41 -9.61 -8.60
C ILE A 118 -1.04 -10.38 -9.78
N PRO A 119 -2.04 -9.84 -10.52
CA PRO A 119 -2.64 -10.57 -11.63
C PRO A 119 -1.64 -10.85 -12.76
N ALA A 120 -0.82 -9.86 -13.12
CA ALA A 120 0.19 -9.98 -14.17
C ALA A 120 1.23 -11.06 -13.82
N VAL A 121 1.78 -11.03 -12.60
CA VAL A 121 2.76 -12.01 -12.11
C VAL A 121 2.15 -13.40 -11.97
N ASN A 122 0.90 -13.51 -11.52
CA ASN A 122 0.20 -14.80 -11.44
C ASN A 122 -0.06 -15.40 -12.84
N SER A 123 -0.36 -14.57 -13.83
CA SER A 123 -0.47 -15.02 -15.23
C SER A 123 0.89 -15.51 -15.77
N TRP A 124 1.96 -14.79 -15.45
CA TRP A 124 3.31 -15.10 -15.90
C TRP A 124 3.86 -16.36 -15.22
N SER A 125 3.64 -16.52 -13.92
CA SER A 125 4.07 -17.69 -13.15
C SER A 125 3.52 -18.99 -13.74
N ARG A 126 2.25 -18.98 -14.15
CA ARG A 126 1.60 -20.09 -14.85
C ARG A 126 2.25 -20.38 -16.21
N ARG A 127 2.63 -19.35 -16.97
CA ARG A 127 3.29 -19.50 -18.28
C ARG A 127 4.70 -20.11 -18.20
N ILE A 128 5.40 -19.88 -17.09
CA ILE A 128 6.77 -20.39 -16.87
C ILE A 128 6.80 -21.64 -15.99
N GLY A 129 5.65 -22.19 -15.59
CA GLY A 129 5.57 -23.39 -14.75
C GLY A 129 6.07 -23.19 -13.31
N VAL A 130 6.08 -21.96 -12.79
CA VAL A 130 6.52 -21.64 -11.43
C VAL A 130 5.30 -21.40 -10.54
N ALA A 131 5.31 -22.00 -9.34
CA ALA A 131 4.26 -21.77 -8.35
C ALA A 131 4.15 -20.25 -8.02
N PRO A 132 2.95 -19.63 -8.12
CA PRO A 132 2.77 -18.21 -7.87
C PRO A 132 3.31 -17.76 -6.50
N SER A 133 3.15 -18.58 -5.47
CA SER A 133 3.62 -18.33 -4.10
C SER A 133 5.13 -18.05 -4.02
N LYS A 134 5.94 -18.64 -4.91
CA LYS A 134 7.38 -18.40 -4.96
C LYS A 134 7.73 -17.02 -5.52
N LEU A 135 6.81 -16.35 -6.22
CA LEU A 135 7.03 -15.02 -6.82
C LEU A 135 6.33 -13.90 -6.04
N MET A 136 5.31 -14.20 -5.24
CA MET A 136 4.60 -13.19 -4.44
C MET A 136 5.47 -12.56 -3.36
N ILE A 137 6.29 -13.34 -2.64
CA ILE A 137 7.22 -12.79 -1.63
C ILE A 137 8.26 -11.86 -2.29
N PRO A 138 8.97 -12.29 -3.35
CA PRO A 138 9.87 -11.40 -4.09
C PRO A 138 9.20 -10.14 -4.63
N LEU A 139 7.97 -10.24 -5.16
CA LEU A 139 7.18 -9.08 -5.60
C LEU A 139 7.01 -8.07 -4.45
N SER A 140 6.63 -8.55 -3.27
CA SER A 140 6.43 -7.70 -2.09
C SER A 140 7.73 -7.01 -1.66
N TYR A 141 8.86 -7.72 -1.64
CA TYR A 141 10.14 -7.12 -1.26
C TYR A 141 10.65 -6.13 -2.30
N ALA A 142 10.48 -6.42 -3.59
CA ALA A 142 10.85 -5.50 -4.67
C ALA A 142 10.03 -4.20 -4.59
N ALA A 143 8.73 -4.31 -4.30
CA ALA A 143 7.87 -3.15 -4.10
C ALA A 143 8.16 -2.40 -2.78
N ILE A 144 8.69 -3.04 -1.74
CA ILE A 144 9.08 -2.32 -0.51
C ILE A 144 10.40 -1.59 -0.67
N LEU A 145 11.32 -2.13 -1.48
CA LEU A 145 12.68 -1.59 -1.64
C LEU A 145 12.76 -0.42 -2.63
N GLY A 146 11.95 -0.44 -3.68
CA GLY A 146 11.85 0.65 -4.65
C GLY A 146 10.97 1.76 -4.14
#